data_AF-T2HRH2-F1
#
_entry.id   AF-T2HRH2-F1
#
_cell.length_a   1.000
_cell.length_b   1.000
_cell.length_c   1.000
_cell.angle_alpha   90.00
_cell.angle_beta   90.00
_cell.angle_gamma   90.00
#
_symmetry.space_group_name_H-M   'P 1'
#
loop_
_entity.id
_entity.type
_entity.pdbx_description
1 polymer ?
#
loop_
_entity_poly.entity_id
_entity_poly.type
_entity_poly.pdbx_seq_one_letter_code
_entity_poly.pdbx_strand_id
1 'polypeptide(L)'
;YYQALGSSTIVNKEGLNSVIKPTQYKPVPDEEPNKTDVEETLKRIQNNDPDLEEVNFNNIMNIPIPTLKACAEALKTNTYVKKFSIVGTKSNDPVAFALAEMLKVNSTLKSLNVESNFISGAGILALVESLQGNTALEELRIDNQSQPLGNKVEMEIASILEKNTTLLKFGYCFTQQGPRLRASIAM
;
A
#
# COMPACT_ATOMS: atom_id res chain seq x y z
N TYR A 1 10.66 71.59 -35.99
CA TYR A 1 10.54 70.42 -36.90
C TYR A 1 11.77 69.56 -36.66
N TYR A 2 11.74 68.54 -35.79
CA TYR A 2 11.13 67.23 -36.06
C TYR A 2 10.49 66.64 -34.79
N GLN A 3 9.26 66.14 -34.95
CA GLN A 3 8.53 65.33 -33.98
C GLN A 3 9.22 63.98 -33.80
N ALA A 4 9.64 63.65 -32.58
CA ALA A 4 9.87 62.26 -32.21
C ALA A 4 8.49 61.59 -32.08
N LEU A 5 8.03 60.99 -33.18
CA LEU A 5 6.83 60.15 -33.22
C LEU A 5 7.03 58.97 -32.28
N GLY A 6 6.15 58.88 -31.29
CA GLY A 6 6.04 57.73 -30.41
C GLY A 6 5.79 56.45 -31.21
N SER A 7 6.65 55.47 -31.01
CA SER A 7 6.32 54.06 -31.22
C SER A 7 6.67 53.30 -29.95
N SER A 8 5.86 53.51 -28.92
CA SER A 8 5.75 52.57 -27.80
C SER A 8 4.81 51.45 -28.24
N THR A 9 5.19 50.71 -29.28
CA THR A 9 4.46 49.50 -29.66
C THR A 9 4.89 48.38 -28.73
N ILE A 10 4.15 48.21 -27.63
CA ILE A 10 4.27 47.01 -26.79
C ILE A 10 3.88 45.81 -27.65
N VAL A 11 4.87 45.04 -28.09
CA VAL A 11 4.70 43.87 -28.99
C VAL A 11 4.07 42.67 -28.30
N ASN A 12 4.01 42.65 -26.96
CA ASN A 12 3.32 41.61 -26.20
C ASN A 12 2.03 42.14 -25.58
N LYS A 13 0.90 41.89 -26.24
CA LYS A 13 -0.45 42.25 -25.77
C LYS A 13 -1.06 41.22 -24.80
N GLU A 14 -0.39 40.09 -24.59
CA GLU A 14 -0.89 38.97 -23.76
C GLU A 14 -0.18 38.86 -22.40
N GLY A 15 0.83 39.70 -22.14
CA GLY A 15 1.57 39.71 -20.88
C GLY A 15 2.24 38.37 -20.57
N LEU A 16 2.28 37.98 -19.28
CA LEU A 16 2.84 36.71 -18.80
C LEU A 16 2.13 35.46 -19.34
N ASN A 17 0.89 35.60 -19.84
CA ASN A 17 0.10 34.49 -20.40
C ASN A 17 0.64 33.99 -21.75
N SER A 18 1.49 34.78 -22.41
CA SER A 18 2.17 34.36 -23.65
C SER A 18 3.23 33.28 -23.40
N VAL A 19 3.86 33.29 -22.22
CA VAL A 19 5.01 32.44 -21.88
C VAL A 19 4.60 31.24 -21.03
N ILE A 20 3.54 31.37 -20.22
CA ILE A 20 3.10 30.33 -19.29
C ILE A 20 1.66 29.96 -19.63
N LYS A 21 1.47 28.81 -20.32
CA LYS A 21 0.15 28.20 -20.51
C LYS A 21 -0.05 27.13 -19.42
N PRO A 22 -1.16 27.15 -18.67
CA PRO A 22 -1.45 26.07 -17.74
C PRO A 22 -1.57 24.77 -18.52
N THR A 23 -1.04 23.69 -17.96
CA THR A 23 -1.22 22.36 -18.52
C THR A 23 -2.72 22.09 -18.61
N GLN A 24 -3.22 21.80 -19.81
CA GLN A 24 -4.63 21.43 -19.98
C GLN A 24 -4.88 20.16 -19.20
N TYR A 25 -5.94 20.16 -18.38
CA TYR A 25 -6.39 18.96 -17.70
C TYR A 25 -6.70 17.90 -18.76
N LYS A 26 -5.95 16.81 -18.73
CA LYS A 26 -6.25 15.62 -19.50
C LYS A 26 -7.12 14.74 -18.60
N PRO A 27 -8.42 14.56 -18.90
CA PRO A 27 -9.22 13.60 -18.15
C PRO A 27 -8.52 12.24 -18.24
N VAL A 28 -8.19 11.70 -17.08
CA VAL A 28 -7.65 10.35 -16.99
C VAL A 28 -8.86 9.43 -17.15
N PRO A 29 -8.88 8.54 -18.15
CA PRO A 29 -9.94 7.54 -18.26
C PRO A 29 -9.95 6.71 -16.97
N ASP A 30 -11.14 6.45 -16.44
CA ASP A 30 -11.27 5.53 -15.31
C ASP A 30 -10.70 4.17 -15.71
N GLU A 31 -9.83 3.61 -14.85
CA GLU A 31 -9.33 2.24 -15.05
C GLU A 31 -10.50 1.25 -14.95
N GLU A 32 -10.46 0.19 -15.76
CA GLU A 32 -11.47 -0.85 -15.66
C GLU A 32 -11.46 -1.48 -14.26
N PRO A 33 -12.64 -1.73 -13.65
CA PRO A 33 -12.72 -2.38 -12.35
C PRO A 33 -11.98 -3.74 -12.35
N ASN A 34 -11.36 -4.07 -11.21
CA ASN A 34 -10.74 -5.39 -11.03
C ASN A 34 -11.81 -6.49 -11.14
N LYS A 35 -11.63 -7.39 -12.12
CA LYS A 35 -12.57 -8.46 -12.48
C LYS A 35 -12.32 -9.77 -11.72
N THR A 36 -11.41 -9.78 -10.75
CA THR A 36 -11.07 -10.99 -9.98
C THR A 36 -12.30 -11.48 -9.21
N ASP A 37 -12.67 -12.75 -9.43
CA ASP A 37 -13.75 -13.40 -8.68
C ASP A 37 -13.24 -13.80 -7.30
N VAL A 38 -13.75 -13.14 -6.26
CA VAL A 38 -13.28 -13.30 -4.88
C VAL A 38 -13.61 -14.69 -4.33
N GLU A 39 -14.80 -15.22 -4.62
CA GLU A 39 -15.26 -16.51 -4.08
C GLU A 39 -14.53 -17.67 -4.75
N GLU A 40 -14.34 -17.60 -6.06
CA GLU A 40 -13.54 -18.58 -6.77
C GLU A 40 -12.07 -18.52 -6.37
N THR A 41 -11.51 -17.31 -6.23
CA THR A 41 -10.13 -17.16 -5.74
C THR A 41 -9.96 -17.72 -4.34
N LEU A 42 -10.91 -17.49 -3.43
CA LEU A 42 -10.88 -18.07 -2.09
C LEU A 42 -10.87 -19.61 -2.13
N LYS A 43 -11.70 -20.24 -2.98
CA LYS A 43 -11.68 -21.69 -3.16
C LYS A 43 -10.33 -22.18 -3.68
N ARG A 44 -9.71 -21.47 -4.63
CA ARG A 44 -8.38 -21.80 -5.15
C ARG A 44 -7.29 -21.69 -4.08
N ILE A 45 -7.35 -20.68 -3.21
CA ILE A 45 -6.46 -20.57 -2.03
C ILE A 45 -6.65 -21.77 -1.09
N GLN A 46 -7.90 -22.11 -0.78
CA GLN A 46 -8.27 -23.24 0.09
C GLN A 46 -7.83 -24.60 -0.48
N ASN A 47 -7.91 -24.76 -1.80
CA ASN A 47 -7.49 -25.97 -2.50
C ASN A 47 -5.96 -26.05 -2.71
N ASN A 48 -5.20 -25.05 -2.22
CA ASN A 48 -3.76 -24.95 -2.42
C ASN A 48 -3.36 -25.08 -3.91
N ASP A 49 -4.07 -24.36 -4.77
CA ASP A 49 -3.88 -24.42 -6.22
C ASP A 49 -2.44 -24.03 -6.62
N PRO A 50 -1.68 -24.93 -7.29
CA PRO A 50 -0.31 -24.68 -7.70
C PRO A 50 -0.16 -23.53 -8.71
N ASP A 51 -1.21 -23.23 -9.47
CA ASP A 51 -1.20 -22.19 -10.49
C ASP A 51 -1.57 -20.80 -9.92
N LEU A 52 -1.95 -20.71 -8.64
CA LEU A 52 -2.30 -19.46 -7.98
C LEU A 52 -1.12 -18.89 -7.20
N GLU A 53 -0.27 -18.12 -7.87
CA GLU A 53 0.88 -17.46 -7.22
C GLU A 53 0.60 -16.04 -6.73
N GLU A 54 -0.38 -15.35 -7.32
CA GLU A 54 -0.68 -13.95 -7.04
C GLU A 54 -2.19 -13.76 -6.85
N VAL A 55 -2.55 -13.19 -5.70
CA VAL A 55 -3.94 -12.86 -5.34
C VAL A 55 -4.07 -11.35 -5.22
N ASN A 56 -4.82 -10.76 -6.14
CA ASN A 56 -5.02 -9.32 -6.24
C ASN A 56 -6.50 -8.96 -6.12
N PHE A 57 -6.88 -8.43 -4.96
CA PHE A 57 -8.22 -7.91 -4.68
C PHE A 57 -8.28 -6.38 -4.67
N ASN A 58 -7.28 -5.72 -5.26
CA ASN A 58 -7.20 -4.26 -5.23
C ASN A 58 -8.45 -3.63 -5.84
N ASN A 59 -8.97 -2.60 -5.17
CA ASN A 59 -10.12 -1.80 -5.57
C ASN A 59 -11.44 -2.58 -5.75
N ILE A 60 -11.50 -3.84 -5.31
CA ILE A 60 -12.76 -4.58 -5.25
C ILE A 60 -13.53 -4.09 -4.02
N MET A 61 -14.54 -3.27 -4.27
CA MET A 61 -15.40 -2.74 -3.22
C MET A 61 -16.35 -3.82 -2.69
N ASN A 62 -16.63 -3.76 -1.39
CA ASN A 62 -17.63 -4.59 -0.70
C ASN A 62 -17.28 -6.07 -0.53
N ILE A 63 -15.99 -6.43 -0.47
CA ILE A 63 -15.61 -7.76 0.01
C ILE A 63 -16.03 -7.87 1.49
N PRO A 64 -16.81 -8.90 1.89
CA PRO A 64 -17.16 -9.10 3.28
C PRO A 64 -15.90 -9.33 4.13
N ILE A 65 -15.82 -8.68 5.30
CA ILE A 65 -14.73 -8.89 6.26
C ILE A 65 -14.54 -10.37 6.61
N PRO A 66 -15.59 -11.20 6.79
CA PRO A 66 -15.43 -12.64 6.98
C PRO A 66 -14.70 -13.34 5.83
N THR A 67 -14.93 -12.93 4.58
CA THR A 67 -14.28 -13.49 3.38
C THR A 67 -12.78 -13.17 3.41
N LEU A 68 -12.38 -11.93 3.72
CA LEU A 68 -10.96 -11.56 3.85
C LEU A 68 -10.26 -12.32 4.99
N LYS A 69 -10.96 -12.51 6.12
CA LYS A 69 -10.46 -13.35 7.21
C LYS A 69 -10.33 -14.81 6.80
N ALA A 70 -11.26 -15.33 6.00
CA ALA A 70 -11.17 -16.68 5.46
C ALA A 70 -9.99 -16.85 4.50
N CYS A 71 -9.67 -15.83 3.69
CA CYS A 71 -8.45 -15.80 2.89
C CYS A 71 -7.20 -15.89 3.78
N ALA A 72 -7.12 -15.06 4.84
CA ALA A 72 -5.99 -15.11 5.77
C ALA A 72 -5.86 -16.49 6.45
N GLU A 73 -6.97 -17.10 6.85
CA GLU A 73 -6.97 -18.44 7.44
C GLU A 73 -6.48 -19.50 6.45
N ALA A 74 -6.99 -19.49 5.22
CA ALA A 74 -6.60 -20.44 4.18
C ALA A 74 -5.13 -20.26 3.76
N LEU A 75 -4.62 -19.02 3.78
CA LEU A 75 -3.23 -18.72 3.48
C LEU A 75 -2.25 -19.28 4.53
N LYS A 76 -2.67 -19.61 5.77
CA LYS A 76 -1.77 -20.22 6.77
C LYS A 76 -1.08 -21.48 6.26
N THR A 77 -1.79 -22.32 5.52
CA THR A 77 -1.30 -23.60 4.99
C THR A 77 -1.03 -23.57 3.49
N ASN A 78 -1.24 -22.43 2.83
CA ASN A 78 -1.04 -22.30 1.39
C ASN A 78 0.46 -22.21 1.06
N THR A 79 0.90 -23.01 0.10
CA THR A 79 2.33 -23.16 -0.27
C THR A 79 2.68 -22.56 -1.63
N TYR A 80 1.72 -21.92 -2.33
CA TYR A 80 1.91 -21.42 -3.69
C TYR A 80 1.74 -19.89 -3.83
N VAL A 81 0.85 -19.28 -3.06
CA VAL A 81 0.61 -17.83 -3.11
C VAL A 81 1.82 -17.08 -2.56
N LYS A 82 2.50 -16.35 -3.44
CA LYS A 82 3.67 -15.52 -3.14
C LYS A 82 3.30 -14.06 -2.92
N LYS A 83 2.17 -13.60 -3.48
CA LYS A 83 1.74 -12.20 -3.34
C LYS A 83 0.27 -12.11 -3.00
N PHE A 84 -0.04 -11.31 -1.98
CA PHE A 84 -1.41 -11.03 -1.57
C PHE A 84 -1.62 -9.53 -1.41
N SER A 85 -2.62 -8.99 -2.11
CA SER A 85 -2.89 -7.55 -2.18
C SER A 85 -4.38 -7.28 -2.00
N ILE A 86 -4.72 -6.41 -1.04
CA ILE A 86 -6.09 -6.01 -0.69
C ILE A 86 -6.24 -4.49 -0.62
N VAL A 87 -5.56 -3.77 -1.51
CA VAL A 87 -5.53 -2.30 -1.53
C VAL A 87 -6.94 -1.76 -1.77
N GLY A 88 -7.38 -0.77 -0.99
CA GLY A 88 -8.66 -0.12 -1.26
C GLY A 88 -9.90 -0.99 -1.05
N THR A 89 -9.81 -2.04 -0.22
CA THR A 89 -10.91 -3.01 0.00
C THR A 89 -11.78 -2.69 1.23
N LYS A 90 -11.53 -1.56 1.90
CA LYS A 90 -12.15 -1.17 3.18
C LYS A 90 -11.82 -2.14 4.33
N SER A 91 -10.65 -2.77 4.29
CA SER A 91 -10.16 -3.63 5.36
C SER A 91 -9.91 -2.86 6.66
N ASN A 92 -10.06 -3.53 7.80
CA ASN A 92 -9.93 -2.96 9.14
C ASN A 92 -9.14 -3.89 10.08
N ASP A 93 -8.99 -3.52 11.36
CA ASP A 93 -8.20 -4.25 12.35
C ASP A 93 -8.49 -5.76 12.44
N PRO A 94 -9.76 -6.23 12.44
CA PRO A 94 -10.05 -7.66 12.35
C PRO A 94 -9.38 -8.41 11.21
N VAL A 95 -9.23 -7.78 10.04
CA VAL A 95 -8.52 -8.36 8.89
C VAL A 95 -7.01 -8.33 9.16
N ALA A 96 -6.49 -7.21 9.65
CA ALA A 96 -5.07 -7.08 9.99
C ALA A 96 -4.61 -8.11 11.04
N PHE A 97 -5.42 -8.36 12.08
CA PHE A 97 -5.14 -9.39 13.08
C PHE A 97 -5.15 -10.80 12.48
N ALA A 98 -6.10 -11.10 11.58
CA ALA A 98 -6.12 -12.40 10.91
C ALA A 98 -4.87 -12.60 10.01
N LEU A 99 -4.44 -11.54 9.32
CA LEU A 99 -3.22 -11.54 8.51
C LEU A 99 -1.96 -11.67 9.38
N ALA A 100 -1.92 -11.02 10.54
CA ALA A 100 -0.81 -11.15 11.48
C ALA A 100 -0.67 -12.61 11.98
N GLU A 101 -1.79 -13.26 12.33
CA GLU A 101 -1.77 -14.68 12.70
C GLU A 101 -1.38 -15.59 11.52
N MET A 102 -1.75 -15.22 10.30
CA MET A 102 -1.31 -15.92 9.10
C MET A 102 0.20 -15.81 8.90
N LEU A 103 0.77 -14.60 9.02
CA LEU A 103 2.20 -14.36 8.85
C LEU A 103 3.07 -15.06 9.90
N LYS A 104 2.57 -15.33 11.11
CA LYS A 104 3.32 -16.12 12.10
C LYS A 104 3.56 -17.57 11.67
N VAL A 105 2.73 -18.11 10.77
CA VAL A 105 2.73 -19.52 10.37
C VAL A 105 3.15 -19.71 8.92
N ASN A 106 2.70 -18.83 8.03
CA ASN A 106 2.95 -18.96 6.60
C ASN A 106 4.43 -18.68 6.27
N SER A 107 5.05 -19.61 5.54
CA SER A 107 6.45 -19.53 5.12
C SER A 107 6.62 -19.38 3.60
N THR A 108 5.57 -19.00 2.88
CA THR A 108 5.55 -18.94 1.40
C THR A 108 5.37 -17.51 0.89
N LEU A 109 4.50 -16.73 1.53
CA LEU A 109 4.13 -15.39 1.10
C LEU A 109 5.36 -14.48 1.12
N LYS A 110 5.59 -13.80 -0.01
CA LYS A 110 6.73 -12.90 -0.23
C LYS A 110 6.34 -11.43 -0.18
N SER A 111 5.14 -11.08 -0.62
CA SER A 111 4.65 -9.70 -0.64
C SER A 111 3.23 -9.61 -0.09
N LEU A 112 3.04 -8.72 0.89
CA LEU A 112 1.75 -8.36 1.44
C LEU A 112 1.50 -6.85 1.24
N ASN A 113 0.40 -6.51 0.58
CA ASN A 113 -0.03 -5.13 0.41
C ASN A 113 -1.43 -4.89 1.00
N VAL A 114 -1.50 -4.02 2.01
CA VAL A 114 -2.72 -3.60 2.70
C VAL A 114 -2.92 -2.07 2.66
N GLU A 115 -2.28 -1.38 1.71
CA GLU A 115 -2.40 0.07 1.52
C GLU A 115 -3.84 0.54 1.33
N SER A 116 -4.10 1.82 1.59
CA SER A 116 -5.39 2.46 1.28
C SER A 116 -6.59 1.78 1.96
N ASN A 117 -6.47 1.43 3.24
CA ASN A 117 -7.50 0.77 4.03
C ASN A 117 -7.83 1.55 5.32
N PHE A 118 -8.61 0.95 6.22
CA PHE A 118 -9.05 1.53 7.50
C PHE A 118 -8.39 0.78 8.68
N ILE A 119 -7.13 0.39 8.52
CA ILE A 119 -6.38 -0.31 9.56
C ILE A 119 -5.78 0.74 10.50
N SER A 120 -6.02 0.57 11.80
CA SER A 120 -5.49 1.47 12.84
C SER A 120 -4.03 1.15 13.14
N GLY A 121 -3.39 2.02 13.94
CA GLY A 121 -2.05 1.75 14.46
C GLY A 121 -1.95 0.41 15.22
N ALA A 122 -3.02 -0.05 15.87
CA ALA A 122 -3.03 -1.35 16.56
C ALA A 122 -3.01 -2.53 15.57
N GLY A 123 -3.81 -2.46 14.50
CA GLY A 123 -3.79 -3.47 13.44
C GLY A 123 -2.46 -3.52 12.70
N ILE A 124 -1.85 -2.36 12.42
CA ILE A 124 -0.52 -2.29 11.81
C ILE A 124 0.56 -2.85 12.73
N LEU A 125 0.54 -2.52 14.04
CA LEU A 125 1.50 -3.10 14.97
C LEU A 125 1.41 -4.61 15.01
N ALA A 126 0.21 -5.19 15.01
CA ALA A 126 0.07 -6.65 14.96
C ALA A 126 0.71 -7.27 13.71
N LEU A 127 0.54 -6.64 12.55
CA LEU A 127 1.21 -7.08 11.31
C LEU A 127 2.74 -7.00 11.44
N VAL A 128 3.27 -5.90 11.95
CA VAL A 128 4.72 -5.71 12.07
C VAL A 128 5.32 -6.63 13.15
N GLU A 129 4.63 -6.84 14.27
CA GLU A 129 5.01 -7.80 15.31
C GLU A 129 5.04 -9.24 14.79
N SER A 130 4.14 -9.61 13.88
CA SER A 130 4.14 -10.94 13.26
C SER A 130 5.37 -11.23 12.40
N LEU A 131 6.14 -10.19 12.03
CA LEU A 131 7.42 -10.35 11.34
C LEU A 131 8.52 -10.88 12.25
N GLN A 132 8.34 -10.86 13.57
CA GLN A 132 9.29 -11.46 14.50
C GLN A 132 9.26 -12.98 14.35
N GLY A 133 10.28 -13.53 13.69
CA GLY A 133 10.39 -14.96 13.40
C GLY A 133 9.79 -15.38 12.04
N ASN A 134 9.12 -14.48 11.31
CA ASN A 134 8.80 -14.74 9.91
C ASN A 134 10.06 -14.59 9.04
N THR A 135 10.46 -15.67 8.38
CA THR A 135 11.64 -15.71 7.51
C THR A 135 11.28 -15.84 6.02
N ALA A 136 10.03 -15.54 5.65
CA ALA A 136 9.54 -15.69 4.28
C ALA A 136 9.17 -14.36 3.62
N LEU A 137 8.54 -13.43 4.34
CA LEU A 137 8.00 -12.18 3.81
C LEU A 137 9.14 -11.19 3.52
N GLU A 138 9.21 -10.74 2.28
CA GLU A 138 10.24 -9.83 1.77
C GLU A 138 9.71 -8.40 1.59
N GLU A 139 8.39 -8.23 1.44
CA GLU A 139 7.76 -6.94 1.24
C GLU A 139 6.46 -6.81 2.02
N LEU A 140 6.34 -5.70 2.76
CA LEU A 140 5.12 -5.30 3.46
C LEU A 140 4.81 -3.84 3.13
N ARG A 141 3.65 -3.58 2.55
CA ARG A 141 3.16 -2.23 2.24
C ARG A 141 1.89 -1.91 3.02
N ILE A 142 1.92 -0.80 3.76
CA ILE A 142 0.88 -0.43 4.73
C ILE A 142 0.46 1.04 4.62
N ASP A 143 0.98 1.79 3.65
CA ASP A 143 0.77 3.24 3.54
C ASP A 143 -0.69 3.64 3.23
N ASN A 144 -0.98 4.93 3.32
CA ASN A 144 -2.28 5.53 3.01
C ASN A 144 -3.46 4.95 3.81
N GLN A 145 -3.25 4.59 5.08
CA GLN A 145 -4.37 4.23 5.95
C GLN A 145 -5.26 5.46 6.21
N SER A 146 -6.54 5.20 6.51
CA SER A 146 -7.55 6.24 6.73
C SER A 146 -7.21 7.24 7.85
N GLN A 147 -6.32 6.86 8.77
CA GLN A 147 -5.87 7.66 9.90
C GLN A 147 -4.34 7.52 10.05
N PRO A 148 -3.65 8.56 10.55
CA PRO A 148 -2.23 8.45 10.87
C PRO A 148 -2.00 7.43 11.98
N LEU A 149 -0.90 6.67 11.89
CA LEU A 149 -0.59 5.62 12.86
C LEU A 149 -0.22 6.18 14.25
N GLY A 150 0.38 7.37 14.26
CA GLY A 150 0.81 8.08 15.47
C GLY A 150 2.25 7.80 15.88
N ASN A 151 2.88 8.77 16.52
CA ASN A 151 4.33 8.79 16.79
C ASN A 151 4.83 7.58 17.57
N LYS A 152 4.05 7.12 18.56
CA LYS A 152 4.41 5.93 19.36
C LYS A 152 4.48 4.68 18.48
N VAL A 153 3.47 4.50 17.63
CA VAL A 153 3.40 3.35 16.71
C VAL A 153 4.59 3.36 15.75
N GLU A 154 4.92 4.52 15.17
CA GLU A 154 6.09 4.64 14.27
C GLU A 154 7.41 4.25 14.94
N MET A 155 7.61 4.66 16.19
CA MET A 155 8.82 4.30 16.95
C MET A 155 8.92 2.80 17.21
N GLU A 156 7.80 2.15 17.52
CA GLU A 156 7.75 0.70 17.71
C GLU A 156 7.99 -0.05 16.40
N ILE A 157 7.37 0.39 15.30
CA ILE A 157 7.59 -0.17 13.96
C ILE A 157 9.10 -0.14 13.64
N ALA A 158 9.74 1.02 13.78
CA ALA A 158 11.17 1.14 13.52
C ALA A 158 12.01 0.19 14.41
N SER A 159 11.65 0.04 15.68
CA SER A 159 12.35 -0.87 16.59
C SER A 159 12.19 -2.36 16.23
N ILE A 160 11.08 -2.75 15.61
CA ILE A 160 10.85 -4.12 15.15
C ILE A 160 11.60 -4.36 13.84
N LEU A 161 11.54 -3.40 12.92
CA LEU A 161 12.24 -3.48 11.62
C LEU A 161 13.76 -3.64 11.80
N GLU A 162 14.38 -2.94 12.76
CA GLU A 162 15.81 -3.09 13.10
C GLU A 162 16.22 -4.52 13.49
N LYS A 163 15.27 -5.34 13.97
CA LYS A 163 15.53 -6.72 14.41
C LYS A 163 15.17 -7.74 13.32
N ASN A 164 14.42 -7.34 12.30
CA ASN A 164 14.04 -8.22 11.22
C ASN A 164 15.11 -8.17 10.12
N THR A 165 15.55 -9.34 9.68
CA THR A 165 16.62 -9.48 8.67
C THR A 165 16.11 -10.07 7.34
N THR A 166 14.80 -10.29 7.22
CA THR A 166 14.18 -10.94 6.07
C THR A 166 13.46 -9.94 5.17
N LEU A 167 12.79 -8.95 5.77
CA LEU A 167 12.06 -7.92 5.06
C LEU A 167 13.05 -7.01 4.33
N LEU A 168 12.83 -6.82 3.04
CA LEU A 168 13.67 -6.00 2.17
C LEU A 168 13.00 -4.66 1.84
N LYS A 169 11.66 -4.62 1.91
CA LYS A 169 10.86 -3.45 1.54
C LYS A 169 9.75 -3.23 2.55
N PHE A 170 9.78 -2.07 3.18
CA PHE A 170 8.70 -1.60 4.04
C PHE A 170 8.06 -0.33 3.45
N GLY A 171 6.87 -0.50 2.87
CA GLY A 171 6.10 0.57 2.23
C GLY A 171 5.30 1.36 3.27
N TYR A 172 5.92 2.39 3.85
CA TYR A 172 5.28 3.34 4.74
C TYR A 172 6.04 4.68 4.78
N CYS A 173 5.33 5.79 4.59
CA CYS A 173 5.88 7.12 4.78
C CYS A 173 5.86 7.54 6.26
N PHE A 174 6.97 7.31 6.97
CA PHE A 174 7.13 7.76 8.36
C PHE A 174 6.99 9.28 8.49
N THR A 175 6.16 9.74 9.42
CA THR A 175 5.99 11.17 9.71
C THR A 175 7.17 11.74 10.50
N GLN A 176 7.75 10.96 11.41
CA GLN A 176 8.86 11.38 12.26
C GLN A 176 10.23 11.04 11.64
N GLN A 177 11.19 11.96 11.72
CA GLN A 177 12.54 11.76 11.16
C GLN A 177 13.31 10.62 11.83
N GLY A 178 13.15 10.43 13.14
CA GLY A 178 13.82 9.39 13.91
C GLY A 178 13.47 7.96 13.43
N PRO A 179 12.19 7.54 13.54
CA PRO A 179 11.71 6.28 12.96
C PRO A 179 12.08 6.09 11.49
N ARG A 180 11.96 7.16 10.68
CA ARG A 180 12.29 7.11 9.25
C ARG A 180 13.74 6.71 9.01
N LEU A 181 14.67 7.36 9.70
CA LEU A 181 16.10 7.07 9.56
C LEU A 181 16.42 5.65 10.04
N ARG A 182 15.86 5.25 11.18
CA ARG A 182 16.03 3.90 11.74
C ARG A 182 15.54 2.81 10.78
N ALA A 183 14.32 2.97 10.26
CA ALA A 183 13.75 2.04 9.28
C ALA A 183 14.55 2.00 7.97
N SER A 184 15.04 3.15 7.50
CA SER A 184 15.88 3.24 6.29
C SER A 184 17.27 2.62 6.45
N ILE A 185 17.77 2.47 7.67
CA ILE A 185 19.06 1.79 7.95
C ILE A 185 18.84 0.28 8.10
N ALA A 186 17.69 -0.12 8.60
CA ALA A 186 17.35 -1.52 8.83
C ALA A 186 17.05 -2.31 7.54
N MET A 187 16.53 -1.63 6.52
CA MET A 187 16.14 -2.20 5.21
C MET A 187 17.19 -1.90 4.16
#